data_AF-A0A645I525-F1
#
_entry.id   AF-A0A645I525-F1
#
_cell.length_a   1.000
_cell.length_b   1.000
_cell.length_c   1.000
_cell.angle_alpha   90.00
_cell.angle_beta   90.00
_cell.angle_gamma   90.00
#
_symmetry.space_group_name_H-M   'P 1'
#
loop_
_entity.id
_entity.type
_entity.pdbx_description
1 polymer ?
#
loop_
_entity_poly.entity_id
_entity_poly.type
_entity_poly.pdbx_seq_one_letter_code
_entity_poly.pdbx_strand_id
1 'polypeptide(L)'
;MRQQQSRIIIRGLRALSDFEYEFQLAQMNRQLAPEIETFFIVTDAKYSYLSSRAIKDAFQSGGAVRDMVPPGVYRRLRERIPPRNL
;
A
#
# COMPACT_ATOMS: atom_id res chain seq x y z
N MET A 1 1.16 -11.15 -13.48
CA MET A 1 0.83 -10.34 -14.67
C MET A 1 0.48 -11.22 -15.87
N ARG A 2 1.44 -11.98 -16.44
CA ARG A 2 1.18 -12.88 -17.59
C ARG A 2 0.11 -13.95 -17.33
N GLN A 3 0.14 -14.59 -16.15
CA GLN A 3 -0.89 -15.56 -15.74
C GLN A 3 -2.30 -14.94 -15.62
N GLN A 4 -2.39 -13.64 -15.39
CA GLN A 4 -3.66 -12.91 -15.29
C GLN A 4 -4.01 -12.14 -16.58
N GLN A 5 -3.22 -12.33 -17.65
CA GLN A 5 -3.34 -11.59 -18.92
C GLN A 5 -3.41 -10.05 -18.74
N SER A 6 -2.79 -9.52 -17.68
CA SER A 6 -2.73 -8.08 -17.44
C SER A 6 -1.55 -7.46 -18.16
N ARG A 7 -1.79 -6.29 -18.76
CA ARG A 7 -0.79 -5.44 -19.43
C ARG A 7 -0.40 -4.21 -18.61
N ILE A 8 -1.07 -3.97 -17.48
CA ILE A 8 -0.92 -2.73 -16.72
C ILE A 8 -0.70 -3.04 -15.23
N ILE A 9 0.27 -2.34 -14.65
CA ILE A 9 0.52 -2.26 -13.21
C ILE A 9 0.19 -0.84 -12.77
N ILE A 10 -0.64 -0.70 -11.74
CA ILE A 10 -0.91 0.60 -11.11
C ILE A 10 -0.23 0.64 -9.75
N ARG A 11 0.55 1.69 -9.49
CA ARG A 11 1.24 1.91 -8.21
C ARG A 11 0.92 3.30 -7.68
N GLY A 12 0.65 3.39 -6.38
CA GLY A 12 0.47 4.66 -5.69
C GLY A 12 1.81 5.18 -5.16
N LEU A 13 2.09 6.47 -5.33
CA LEU A 13 3.24 7.16 -4.73
C LEU A 13 2.72 8.09 -3.63
N ARG A 14 3.18 7.90 -2.39
CA ARG A 14 2.77 8.75 -1.25
C ARG A 14 3.83 9.75 -0.86
N ALA A 15 5.09 9.40 -1.05
CA ALA A 15 6.25 10.23 -0.76
C ALA A 15 7.35 10.00 -1.79
N LEU A 16 8.37 10.87 -1.81
CA LEU A 16 9.54 10.72 -2.66
C LEU A 16 10.26 9.38 -2.44
N SER A 17 10.26 8.87 -1.21
CA SER A 17 10.86 7.58 -0.88
C SER A 17 10.16 6.38 -1.53
N ASP A 18 8.84 6.45 -1.77
CA ASP A 18 8.14 5.41 -2.53
C ASP A 18 8.63 5.42 -4.00
N PHE A 19 8.89 6.60 -4.57
CA PHE A 19 9.25 6.73 -5.98
C PHE A 19 10.54 5.99 -6.35
N GLU A 20 11.61 6.13 -5.57
CA GLU A 20 12.91 5.50 -5.90
C GLU A 20 12.79 3.99 -6.02
N TYR A 21 12.18 3.35 -5.03
CA TYR A 21 11.97 1.91 -5.01
C TYR A 21 11.05 1.44 -6.15
N GLU A 22 9.93 2.13 -6.34
CA GLU A 22 8.93 1.76 -7.34
C GLU A 22 9.43 1.99 -8.77
N PHE A 23 10.21 3.04 -8.99
CA PHE A 23 10.82 3.34 -10.28
C PHE A 23 11.84 2.27 -10.67
N GLN A 24 12.69 1.83 -9.74
CA GLN A 24 13.63 0.73 -10.00
C GLN A 24 12.87 -0.55 -10.41
N LEU A 25 11.79 -0.89 -9.70
CA LEU A 25 10.93 -2.03 -10.02
C LEU A 25 10.28 -1.91 -11.39
N ALA A 26 9.79 -0.72 -11.75
CA ALA A 26 9.19 -0.49 -13.06
C ALA A 26 10.21 -0.71 -14.20
N GLN A 27 11.45 -0.24 -14.03
CA GLN A 27 12.52 -0.45 -15.02
C GLN A 27 12.87 -1.93 -15.17
N MET A 28 12.95 -2.67 -14.05
CA MET A 28 13.16 -4.12 -14.09
C MET A 28 12.01 -4.85 -14.79
N ASN A 29 10.76 -4.50 -14.48
CA ASN A 29 9.59 -5.08 -15.12
C ASN A 29 9.56 -4.80 -16.62
N ARG A 30 9.91 -3.58 -17.03
CA ARG A 30 10.01 -3.21 -18.46
C ARG A 30 11.04 -4.05 -19.21
N GLN A 31 12.16 -4.39 -18.57
CA GLN A 31 13.18 -5.25 -19.18
C GLN A 31 12.73 -6.71 -19.30
N LEU A 32 12.03 -7.23 -18.28
CA LEU A 32 11.61 -8.64 -18.23
C LEU A 32 10.31 -8.92 -19.01
N ALA A 33 9.45 -7.91 -19.11
CA ALA A 33 8.16 -7.98 -19.78
C ALA A 33 7.81 -6.62 -20.41
N PRO A 34 8.40 -6.30 -21.57
CA PRO A 34 8.21 -5.02 -22.26
C PRO A 34 6.74 -4.72 -22.64
N GLU A 35 5.90 -5.74 -22.72
CA GLU A 35 4.46 -5.64 -22.98
C GLU A 35 3.63 -5.17 -21.77
N ILE A 36 4.26 -5.04 -20.59
CA ILE A 36 3.61 -4.61 -19.36
C ILE A 36 4.05 -3.20 -19.01
N GLU A 37 3.08 -2.29 -18.88
CA GLU A 37 3.30 -0.91 -18.51
C GLU A 37 3.04 -0.69 -17.02
N THR A 38 3.81 0.20 -16.39
CA THR A 38 3.58 0.64 -14.99
C THR A 38 3.15 2.10 -14.97
N PHE A 39 1.97 2.36 -14.40
CA PHE A 39 1.42 3.68 -14.17
C PHE A 39 1.53 4.05 -12.70
N PHE A 40 2.01 5.27 -12.45
CA PHE A 40 2.11 5.85 -11.12
C PHE A 40 0.98 6.85 -10.90
N ILE A 41 0.30 6.73 -9.76
CA ILE A 41 -0.71 7.68 -9.29
C ILE A 41 -0.17 8.35 -8.03
N VAL A 42 -0.10 9.68 -8.05
CA VAL A 42 0.28 10.44 -6.86
C VAL A 42 -0.90 10.45 -5.89
N THR A 43 -0.63 10.11 -4.63
CA THR A 43 -1.64 10.05 -3.58
C THR A 43 -2.02 11.47 -3.16
N ASP A 44 -3.32 11.74 -2.98
CA ASP A 44 -3.79 12.98 -2.37
C ASP A 44 -3.09 13.20 -1.02
N ALA A 45 -2.58 14.42 -0.80
CA ALA A 45 -1.80 14.78 0.38
C ALA A 45 -2.51 14.40 1.69
N LYS A 46 -3.84 14.48 1.75
CA LYS A 46 -4.63 14.11 2.94
C LYS A 46 -4.57 12.64 3.30
N TYR A 47 -4.08 11.77 2.41
CA TYR A 47 -3.90 10.34 2.65
C TYR A 47 -2.43 9.92 2.68
N SER A 48 -1.49 10.85 2.47
CA SER A 48 -0.04 10.57 2.38
C SER A 48 0.53 9.91 3.64
N TYR A 49 -0.02 10.22 4.82
CA TYR A 49 0.41 9.65 6.10
C TYR A 49 -0.08 8.21 6.32
N LEU A 50 -1.02 7.73 5.51
CA LEU A 50 -1.59 6.39 5.68
C LEU A 50 -0.63 5.32 5.14
N SER A 51 -0.33 4.34 5.98
CA SER A 51 0.30 3.10 5.56
C SER A 51 -0.31 1.92 6.32
N SER A 52 -0.43 0.77 5.65
CA SER A 52 -0.92 -0.45 6.30
C SER A 52 -0.08 -0.83 7.53
N ARG A 53 1.23 -0.54 7.52
CA ARG A 53 2.11 -0.79 8.66
C ARG A 53 1.78 0.15 9.82
N ALA A 54 1.77 1.46 9.57
CA ALA A 54 1.46 2.47 10.59
C ALA A 54 0.08 2.27 11.23
N ILE A 55 -0.95 1.93 10.43
CA ILE A 55 -2.29 1.66 10.95
C ILE A 55 -2.31 0.43 11.86
N LYS A 56 -1.64 -0.65 11.46
CA LYS A 56 -1.55 -1.86 12.30
C LYS A 56 -0.78 -1.59 13.59
N ASP A 57 0.35 -0.88 13.50
CA ASP A 57 1.17 -0.53 14.65
C ASP A 57 0.39 0.37 15.64
N ALA A 58 -0.31 1.39 15.13
CA ALA A 58 -1.17 2.25 15.93
C ALA A 58 -2.32 1.47 16.57
N PHE A 59 -2.99 0.59 15.81
CA PHE A 59 -4.06 -0.26 16.34
C PHE A 59 -3.57 -1.17 17.48
N GLN A 60 -2.42 -1.83 17.29
CA GLN A 60 -1.81 -2.69 18.32
C GLN A 60 -1.40 -1.93 19.57
N SER A 61 -1.12 -0.64 19.44
CA SER A 61 -0.75 0.26 20.55
C SER A 61 -1.97 0.92 21.21
N GLY A 62 -3.20 0.50 20.87
CA GLY A 62 -4.44 1.06 21.42
C GLY A 62 -4.94 2.34 20.75
N GLY A 63 -4.34 2.75 19.64
CA GLY A 63 -4.72 3.95 18.89
C GLY A 63 -6.09 3.83 18.20
N ALA A 64 -6.81 4.94 18.13
CA ALA A 64 -8.11 5.04 17.47
C ALA A 64 -7.95 5.21 15.94
N VAL A 65 -7.96 4.09 15.20
CA VAL A 65 -7.78 4.06 13.73
C VAL A 65 -9.06 3.82 12.93
N ARG A 66 -10.24 3.87 13.58
CA ARG A 66 -11.53 3.50 12.97
C ARG A 66 -11.83 4.30 11.69
N ASP A 67 -11.54 5.60 11.70
CA ASP A 67 -11.86 6.51 10.58
C ASP A 67 -10.76 6.55 9.52
N MET A 68 -9.67 5.81 9.73
CA MET A 68 -8.53 5.71 8.80
C MET A 68 -8.65 4.51 7.84
N VAL A 69 -9.65 3.65 8.03
CA VAL A 69 -9.88 2.46 7.20
C VAL A 69 -11.37 2.23 6.97
N PRO A 70 -11.76 1.52 5.89
CA PRO A 70 -13.15 1.12 5.70
C PRO A 70 -13.69 0.26 6.87
N PRO A 71 -14.99 0.31 7.19
CA PRO A 71 -15.57 -0.43 8.33
C PRO A 71 -15.28 -1.95 8.31
N GLY A 72 -15.30 -2.54 7.11
CA GLY A 72 -14.99 -3.96 6.92
C GLY A 72 -13.54 -4.31 7.28
N VAL A 73 -12.60 -3.38 7.07
CA VAL A 73 -11.19 -3.54 7.44
C VAL A 73 -11.02 -3.37 8.95
N TYR A 74 -11.66 -2.36 9.56
CA TYR A 74 -11.60 -2.16 11.01
C TYR A 74 -12.09 -3.39 11.78
N ARG A 75 -13.20 -3.99 11.35
CA ARG A 75 -13.69 -5.26 11.93
C ARG A 75 -12.63 -6.36 11.87
N ARG A 76 -11.97 -6.53 10.72
CA ARG A 76 -10.91 -7.54 10.56
C ARG A 76 -9.64 -7.24 11.34
N LEU A 77 -9.30 -5.97 11.57
CA LEU A 77 -8.19 -5.60 12.45
C LEU A 77 -8.46 -6.12 13.86
N ARG A 78 -9.67 -5.91 14.40
CA ARG A 78 -10.07 -6.42 15.73
C ARG A 78 -10.07 -7.94 15.84
N GLU A 79 -10.41 -8.65 14.76
CA GLU A 79 -10.45 -10.12 14.75
C GLU A 79 -9.07 -10.76 14.64
N ARG A 80 -8.13 -10.12 13.92
CA ARG A 80 -6.88 -10.78 13.50
C ARG A 80 -5.62 -10.21 14.13
N ILE A 81 -5.67 -9.01 14.68
CA ILE A 81 -4.49 -8.32 15.19
C ILE A 81 -4.62 -8.18 16.70
N PRO A 82 -3.87 -8.95 17.50
CA PRO A 82 -3.90 -8.81 18.94
C PRO A 82 -3.22 -7.52 19.39
N PRO A 83 -3.64 -6.91 20.51
CA PRO A 83 -2.94 -5.81 21.13
C PRO A 83 -1.53 -6.23 21.55
N ARG A 84 -0.60 -5.28 21.59
CA ARG A 84 0.76 -5.53 22.06
C ARG A 84 0.71 -5.65 23.59
N ASN A 85 1.06 -6.82 24.13
CA ASN A 85 1.29 -6.96 25.56
C ASN A 85 2.54 -6.13 25.90
N LEU A 86 2.35 -5.04 26.63
CA LEU A 86 3.42 -4.26 27.26
C LEU A 86 3.67 -4.79 28.66
#